data_AF-K1U8X7-F1
#
_entry.id   AF-K1U8X7-F1
#
_cell.length_a   1.000
_cell.length_b   1.000
_cell.length_c   1.000
_cell.angle_alpha   90.00
_cell.angle_beta   90.00
_cell.angle_gamma   90.00
#
_symmetry.space_group_name_H-M   'P 1'
#
loop_
_entity.id
_entity.type
_entity.pdbx_description
1 polymer ?
#
loop_
_entity_poly.entity_id
_entity_poly.type
_entity_poly.pdbx_seq_one_letter_code
_entity_poly.pdbx_strand_id
1 'polypeptide(L)'
;MTFYYHFKDIYDLVEWSCLEDARKALEEKKTHDTWQEGFLNIFEAVLANKPFVMNVYRCVDREQVEKYLKPLTDGLIMGVIDEQSKGITVRDEDKEFIARIYSYVFIGIMLDWIKDDMKEDPRLIIDKL
;
A
#
# COMPACT_ATOMS: atom_id res chain seq x y z
N MET A 1 -22.80 -22.56 11.08
CA MET A 1 -21.57 -21.76 11.24
C MET A 1 -21.17 -21.24 9.87
N THR A 2 -21.42 -19.96 9.59
CA THR A 2 -21.09 -19.31 8.30
C THR A 2 -19.69 -18.70 8.28
N PHE A 3 -19.08 -18.42 9.44
CA PHE A 3 -17.72 -17.87 9.54
C PHE A 3 -16.66 -18.80 8.95
N TYR A 4 -16.56 -20.03 9.45
CA TYR A 4 -15.59 -21.03 8.99
C TYR A 4 -15.83 -21.57 7.56
N TYR A 5 -16.94 -21.15 6.93
CA TYR A 5 -17.18 -21.41 5.51
C TYR A 5 -16.39 -20.43 4.62
N HIS A 6 -16.18 -19.20 5.10
CA HIS A 6 -15.49 -18.15 4.37
C HIS A 6 -14.05 -17.92 4.84
N PHE A 7 -13.76 -18.16 6.13
CA PHE A 7 -12.46 -17.84 6.72
C PHE A 7 -11.95 -18.99 7.59
N LYS A 8 -10.68 -19.34 7.42
CA LYS A 8 -10.02 -20.40 8.21
C LYS A 8 -9.87 -19.98 9.68
N ASP A 9 -9.56 -18.73 9.92
CA ASP A 9 -9.42 -18.10 11.24
C ASP A 9 -9.59 -16.58 11.15
N ILE A 10 -9.34 -15.89 12.26
CA ILE A 10 -9.43 -14.42 12.33
C ILE A 10 -8.37 -13.71 11.47
N TYR A 11 -7.22 -14.34 11.23
CA TYR A 11 -6.14 -13.77 10.43
C TYR A 11 -6.47 -13.82 8.94
N ASP A 12 -7.11 -14.90 8.48
CA ASP A 12 -7.63 -15.04 7.11
C ASP A 12 -8.69 -13.97 6.80
N LEU A 13 -9.56 -13.67 7.78
CA LEU A 13 -10.51 -12.54 7.67
C LEU A 13 -9.79 -11.19 7.60
N VAL A 14 -8.79 -10.97 8.46
CA VAL A 14 -8.02 -9.72 8.46
C VAL A 14 -7.29 -9.52 7.13
N GLU A 15 -6.65 -10.56 6.60
CA GLU A 15 -5.98 -10.53 5.30
C GLU A 15 -6.96 -10.23 4.17
N TRP A 16 -8.12 -10.88 4.16
CA TRP A 16 -9.16 -10.61 3.18
C TRP A 16 -9.68 -9.17 3.27
N SER A 17 -9.95 -8.67 4.48
CA SER A 17 -10.42 -7.29 4.70
C SER A 17 -9.38 -6.27 4.23
N CYS A 18 -8.11 -6.52 4.54
CA CYS A 18 -6.96 -5.76 4.05
C CYS A 18 -6.96 -5.72 2.51
N LEU A 19 -7.01 -6.86 1.83
CA LEU A 19 -6.99 -6.90 0.37
C LEU A 19 -8.19 -6.20 -0.27
N GLU A 20 -9.38 -6.34 0.32
CA GLU A 20 -10.60 -5.72 -0.19
C GLU A 20 -10.58 -4.20 -0.03
N ASP A 21 -10.08 -3.68 1.10
CA ASP A 21 -9.92 -2.24 1.32
C ASP A 21 -8.83 -1.67 0.41
N ALA A 22 -7.74 -2.41 0.21
CA ALA A 22 -6.70 -2.03 -0.73
C ALA A 22 -7.24 -1.94 -2.17
N ARG A 23 -8.04 -2.93 -2.59
CA ARG A 23 -8.70 -2.95 -3.90
C ARG A 23 -9.62 -1.76 -4.10
N LYS A 24 -10.46 -1.43 -3.11
CA LYS A 24 -11.35 -0.26 -3.16
C LYS A 24 -10.57 1.05 -3.27
N ALA A 25 -9.52 1.21 -2.47
CA ALA A 25 -8.67 2.39 -2.51
C ALA A 25 -8.01 2.59 -3.89
N LEU A 26 -7.56 1.50 -4.52
CA LEU A 26 -7.01 1.54 -5.88
C LEU A 26 -8.07 1.80 -6.97
N GLU A 27 -9.30 1.34 -6.76
CA GLU A 27 -10.40 1.54 -7.73
C GLU A 27 -10.97 2.96 -7.75
N GLU A 28 -11.06 3.59 -6.58
CA GLU A 28 -11.57 4.97 -6.45
C GLU A 28 -10.56 6.01 -6.95
N LYS A 29 -9.29 5.62 -7.08
CA LYS A 29 -8.16 6.54 -7.29
C LYS A 29 -7.31 6.14 -8.52
N LYS A 30 -7.97 5.81 -9.64
CA LYS A 30 -7.32 5.30 -10.87
C LYS A 30 -6.61 6.35 -11.74
N THR A 31 -6.75 7.63 -11.44
CA THR A 31 -6.17 8.71 -12.27
C THR A 31 -5.48 9.73 -11.39
N HIS A 32 -4.15 9.73 -11.43
CA HIS A 32 -3.31 10.75 -10.81
C HIS A 32 -2.30 11.23 -11.81
N ASP A 33 -2.05 12.54 -11.79
CA ASP A 33 -1.15 13.18 -12.74
C ASP A 33 0.32 12.96 -12.34
N THR A 34 0.56 12.55 -11.09
CA THR A 34 1.90 12.28 -10.56
C THR A 34 1.94 11.12 -9.57
N TRP A 35 3.12 10.52 -9.42
CA TRP A 35 3.36 9.45 -8.44
C TRP A 35 3.24 9.93 -6.99
N GLN A 36 3.56 11.21 -6.72
CA GLN A 36 3.40 11.83 -5.40
C GLN A 36 1.94 11.88 -4.99
N GLU A 37 1.05 12.28 -5.88
CA GLU A 37 -0.40 12.24 -5.65
C GLU A 37 -0.88 10.81 -5.40
N GLY A 38 -0.43 9.86 -6.23
CA GLY A 38 -0.74 8.45 -6.04
C GLY A 38 -0.28 7.92 -4.68
N PHE A 39 0.89 8.35 -4.19
CA PHE A 39 1.37 7.94 -2.87
C PHE A 39 0.60 8.60 -1.73
N LEU A 40 0.28 9.90 -1.85
CA LEU A 40 -0.59 10.62 -0.90
C LEU A 40 -1.93 9.92 -0.75
N ASN A 41 -2.45 9.44 -1.87
CA ASN A 41 -3.72 8.76 -1.91
C ASN A 41 -3.74 7.44 -1.15
N ILE A 42 -2.62 6.72 -1.14
CA ILE A 42 -2.42 5.53 -0.31
C ILE A 42 -2.39 5.92 1.18
N PHE A 43 -1.66 6.98 1.55
CA PHE A 43 -1.66 7.49 2.92
C PHE A 43 -3.08 7.83 3.40
N GLU A 44 -3.85 8.54 2.59
CA GLU A 44 -5.23 8.90 2.91
C GLU A 44 -6.14 7.67 3.07
N ALA A 45 -5.99 6.67 2.20
CA ALA A 45 -6.75 5.42 2.29
C ALA A 45 -6.43 4.64 3.56
N VAL A 46 -5.14 4.59 3.94
CA VAL A 46 -4.70 3.98 5.20
C VAL A 46 -5.20 4.77 6.41
N LEU A 47 -5.16 6.11 6.34
CA LEU A 47 -5.64 7.00 7.41
C LEU A 47 -7.16 6.89 7.62
N ALA A 48 -7.94 6.82 6.54
CA ALA A 48 -9.38 6.62 6.59
C ALA A 48 -9.75 5.32 7.33
N ASN A 49 -8.87 4.31 7.27
CA ASN A 49 -8.99 3.04 7.95
C ASN A 49 -8.14 2.93 9.22
N LYS A 50 -7.71 4.06 9.81
CA LYS A 50 -6.77 4.10 10.95
C LYS A 50 -7.12 3.11 12.09
N PRO A 51 -8.36 3.00 12.60
CA PRO A 51 -8.67 2.06 13.68
C PRO A 51 -8.39 0.61 13.29
N PHE A 52 -8.74 0.21 12.07
CA PHE A 52 -8.47 -1.13 11.56
C PHE A 52 -6.96 -1.35 11.40
N VAL A 53 -6.27 -0.47 10.68
CA VAL A 53 -4.83 -0.60 10.41
C VAL A 53 -4.01 -0.61 11.71
N MET A 54 -4.35 0.23 12.69
CA MET A 54 -3.67 0.24 13.99
C MET A 54 -3.95 -1.02 14.81
N ASN A 55 -5.15 -1.59 14.72
CA ASN A 55 -5.47 -2.86 15.38
C ASN A 55 -4.72 -4.02 14.72
N VAL A 56 -4.65 -4.04 13.39
CA VAL A 56 -3.82 -4.99 12.63
C VAL A 56 -2.36 -4.83 13.06
N TYR A 57 -1.79 -3.64 12.98
CA TYR A 57 -0.40 -3.36 13.36
C TYR A 57 -0.04 -3.78 14.79
N ARG A 58 -0.98 -3.68 15.74
CA ARG A 58 -0.76 -4.05 17.15
C ARG A 58 -1.00 -5.52 17.46
N CYS A 59 -1.92 -6.18 16.76
CA CYS A 59 -2.42 -7.51 17.10
C CYS A 59 -1.92 -8.61 16.16
N VAL A 60 -1.40 -8.27 14.98
CA VAL A 60 -0.77 -9.20 14.05
C VAL A 60 0.69 -8.85 13.79
N ASP A 61 1.43 -9.85 13.31
CA ASP A 61 2.81 -9.69 12.92
C ASP A 61 2.97 -8.64 11.81
N ARG A 62 4.13 -7.99 11.78
CA ARG A 62 4.52 -6.99 10.78
C ARG A 62 4.31 -7.51 9.35
N GLU A 63 4.54 -8.81 9.14
CA GLU A 63 4.31 -9.47 7.85
C GLU A 63 2.88 -9.27 7.32
N GLN A 64 1.86 -9.26 8.19
CA GLN A 64 0.46 -9.08 7.76
C GLN A 64 0.16 -7.63 7.36
N VAL A 65 0.81 -6.66 8.01
CA VAL A 65 0.72 -5.25 7.61
C VAL A 65 1.43 -5.04 6.28
N GLU A 66 2.57 -5.68 6.06
CA GLU A 66 3.28 -5.65 4.78
C GLU A 66 2.44 -6.27 3.65
N LYS A 67 1.73 -7.39 3.90
CA LYS A 67 0.79 -7.98 2.93
C LYS A 67 -0.38 -7.05 2.57
N TYR A 68 -0.83 -6.21 3.50
CA TYR A 68 -1.85 -5.19 3.22
C TYR A 68 -1.31 -4.05 2.36
N LEU A 69 -0.12 -3.55 2.70
CA LEU A 69 0.48 -2.39 2.02
C LEU A 69 1.02 -2.74 0.63
N LYS A 70 1.53 -3.96 0.45
CA LYS A 70 2.24 -4.35 -0.78
C LYS A 70 1.39 -4.22 -2.06
N PRO A 71 0.14 -4.69 -2.14
CA PRO A 71 -0.69 -4.49 -3.32
C PRO A 71 -0.96 -3.02 -3.65
N LEU A 72 -1.11 -2.17 -2.62
CA LEU A 72 -1.30 -0.71 -2.78
C LEU A 72 -0.05 -0.08 -3.42
N THR A 73 1.12 -0.38 -2.86
CA THR A 73 2.38 0.18 -3.35
C THR A 73 2.77 -0.37 -4.71
N ASP A 74 2.61 -1.67 -4.94
CA ASP A 74 2.96 -2.30 -6.22
C ASP A 74 2.11 -1.77 -7.36
N GLY A 75 0.80 -1.56 -7.14
CA GLY A 75 -0.11 -0.98 -8.13
C GLY A 75 0.31 0.44 -8.54
N LEU A 76 0.66 1.27 -7.55
CA LEU A 76 1.19 2.62 -7.80
C LEU A 76 2.50 2.57 -8.58
N ILE A 77 3.48 1.81 -8.09
CA ILE A 77 4.82 1.78 -8.66
C ILE A 77 4.81 1.26 -10.10
N MET A 78 4.01 0.22 -10.37
CA MET A 78 3.91 -0.30 -11.73
C MET A 78 3.31 0.73 -12.69
N GLY A 79 2.27 1.46 -12.25
CA GLY A 79 1.70 2.56 -13.04
C GLY A 79 2.73 3.65 -13.35
N VAL A 80 3.57 4.02 -12.37
CA VAL A 80 4.62 5.03 -12.54
C VAL A 80 5.72 4.55 -13.48
N ILE A 81 6.17 3.30 -13.34
CA ILE A 81 7.19 2.71 -14.22
C ILE A 81 6.67 2.63 -15.66
N ASP A 82 5.42 2.21 -15.85
CA ASP A 82 4.83 2.15 -17.19
C ASP A 82 4.69 3.52 -17.82
N GLU A 83 4.34 4.55 -17.04
CA GLU A 83 4.29 5.92 -17.52
C GLU A 83 5.68 6.46 -17.90
N GLN A 84 6.67 6.31 -17.02
CA GLN A 84 8.03 6.83 -17.23
C GLN A 84 8.81 6.05 -18.29
N SER A 85 8.46 4.78 -18.53
CA SER A 85 9.07 3.95 -19.58
C SER A 85 8.41 4.12 -20.95
N LYS A 86 7.38 4.98 -21.10
CA LYS A 86 6.81 5.30 -22.42
C LYS A 86 7.90 5.86 -23.33
N GLY A 87 8.14 5.18 -24.45
CA GLY A 87 9.14 5.58 -25.45
C GLY A 87 10.58 5.18 -25.12
N ILE A 88 10.81 4.44 -24.03
CA ILE A 88 12.12 3.89 -23.66
C ILE A 88 12.02 2.36 -23.65
N THR A 89 12.94 1.68 -24.33
CA THR A 89 13.04 0.22 -24.23
C THR A 89 13.79 -0.15 -22.96
N VAL A 90 13.05 -0.45 -21.90
CA VAL A 90 13.57 -1.00 -20.64
C VAL A 90 13.23 -2.49 -20.61
N ARG A 91 14.18 -3.34 -20.22
CA ARG A 91 13.93 -4.78 -20.06
C ARG A 91 12.97 -4.99 -18.89
N ASP A 92 12.09 -5.97 -18.99
CA ASP A 92 11.10 -6.25 -17.95
C ASP A 92 11.76 -6.59 -16.61
N GLU A 93 12.89 -7.33 -16.63
CA GLU A 93 13.68 -7.63 -15.43
C GLU A 93 14.18 -6.37 -14.70
N ASP A 94 14.57 -5.33 -15.44
CA ASP A 94 15.03 -4.07 -14.85
C ASP A 94 13.84 -3.30 -14.25
N LYS A 95 12.68 -3.33 -14.91
CA LYS A 95 11.43 -2.75 -14.38
C LYS A 95 11.01 -3.42 -13.08
N GLU A 96 11.02 -4.75 -13.04
CA GLU A 96 10.69 -5.52 -11.83
C GLU A 96 11.67 -5.25 -10.69
N PHE A 97 12.95 -5.09 -11.00
CA PHE A 97 13.96 -4.76 -9.99
C PHE A 97 13.75 -3.37 -9.42
N ILE A 98 13.52 -2.37 -10.28
CA ILE A 98 13.20 -1.00 -9.88
C ILE A 98 11.93 -0.97 -9.03
N ALA A 99 10.89 -1.69 -9.48
CA ALA A 99 9.62 -1.76 -8.77
C ALA A 99 9.81 -2.26 -7.34
N ARG A 100 10.59 -3.33 -7.18
CA ARG A 100 10.89 -3.95 -5.89
C ARG A 100 11.62 -3.01 -4.92
N ILE A 101 12.58 -2.22 -5.42
CA ILE A 101 13.28 -1.22 -4.60
C ILE A 101 12.28 -0.20 -4.07
N TYR A 102 11.46 0.39 -4.95
CA TYR A 102 10.47 1.38 -4.55
C TYR A 102 9.41 0.79 -3.60
N SER A 103 9.01 -0.47 -3.78
CA SER A 103 8.07 -1.13 -2.86
C SER A 103 8.66 -1.22 -1.45
N TYR A 104 9.93 -1.57 -1.30
CA TYR A 104 10.58 -1.56 0.01
C TYR A 104 10.64 -0.17 0.64
N VAL A 105 10.97 0.86 -0.14
CA VAL A 105 11.02 2.25 0.35
C VAL A 105 9.65 2.71 0.81
N PHE A 106 8.61 2.54 -0.02
CA PHE A 106 7.27 3.04 0.28
C PHE A 106 6.64 2.30 1.46
N ILE A 107 6.76 0.96 1.49
CA ILE A 107 6.28 0.16 2.62
C ILE A 107 7.04 0.55 3.90
N GLY A 108 8.36 0.76 3.83
CA GLY A 108 9.17 1.18 4.97
C GLY A 108 8.70 2.51 5.56
N ILE A 109 8.52 3.53 4.71
CA ILE A 109 8.00 4.85 5.12
C ILE A 109 6.60 4.73 5.75
N MET A 110 5.71 3.97 5.12
CA MET A 110 4.36 3.74 5.64
C MET A 110 4.38 3.06 7.00
N LEU A 111 5.21 2.03 7.18
CA LEU A 111 5.33 1.33 8.46
C LEU A 111 5.87 2.22 9.57
N ASP A 112 6.87 3.06 9.28
CA ASP A 112 7.41 4.03 10.25
C ASP A 112 6.34 5.06 10.64
N TRP A 113 5.57 5.56 9.67
CA TRP A 113 4.46 6.47 9.94
C TRP A 113 3.32 5.81 10.75
N ILE A 114 2.95 4.56 10.44
CA ILE A 114 1.95 3.78 11.20
C ILE A 114 2.43 3.55 12.63
N LYS A 115 3.71 3.20 12.81
CA LYS A 115 4.34 2.99 14.12
C LYS A 115 4.22 4.21 15.00
N ASP A 116 4.34 5.41 14.42
CA ASP A 116 4.20 6.70 15.10
C ASP A 116 2.74 7.18 15.22
N ASP A 117 1.78 6.24 15.14
CA ASP A 117 0.33 6.47 15.25
C ASP A 117 -0.23 7.39 14.15
N MET A 118 0.41 7.41 12.97
CA MET A 118 -0.04 8.18 11.80
C MET A 118 -0.19 9.68 12.11
N LYS A 119 0.71 10.24 12.93
CA LYS A 119 0.60 11.62 13.44
C LYS A 119 1.11 12.69 12.48
N GLU A 120 2.18 12.39 11.75
CA GLU A 120 2.73 13.32 10.76
C GLU A 120 1.76 13.47 9.59
N ASP A 121 1.62 14.69 9.06
CA ASP A 121 0.82 14.94 7.86
C ASP A 121 1.49 14.23 6.66
N PRO A 122 0.80 13.31 5.98
CA PRO A 122 1.32 12.62 4.79
C PRO A 122 1.92 13.55 3.73
N ARG A 123 1.41 14.77 3.57
CA ARG A 123 1.96 15.73 2.60
C ARG A 123 3.39 16.12 2.93
N LEU A 124 3.71 16.30 4.20
CA LEU A 124 5.07 16.65 4.66
C LEU A 124 6.06 15.49 4.47
N ILE A 125 5.56 14.26 4.49
CA ILE A 125 6.38 13.06 4.22
C ILE A 125 6.70 13.02 2.72
N ILE A 126 5.69 13.28 1.87
CA ILE A 126 5.82 13.22 0.41
C ILE A 126 6.68 14.36 -0.12
N ASP A 127 6.59 15.56 0.45
CA ASP A 127 7.43 16.72 0.07
C ASP A 127 8.94 16.48 0.29
N LYS A 128 9.32 15.46 1.07
CA LYS A 128 10.72 15.08 1.34
C LYS A 128 11.29 14.07 0.33
N LEU A 129 10.46 13.50 -0.54
CA LEU A 129 10.82 12.46 -1.52
C LEU A 129 11.08 13.05 -2.91
#